data_AF-A4BMH2-F1
#
_entry.id   AF-A4BMH2-F1
#
_cell.length_a   1.000
_cell.length_b   1.000
_cell.length_c   1.000
_cell.angle_alpha   90.00
_cell.angle_beta   90.00
_cell.angle_gamma   90.00
#
_symmetry.space_group_name_H-M   'P 1'
#
loop_
_entity.id
_entity.type
_entity.pdbx_description
1 polymer ?
#
loop_
_entity_poly.entity_id
_entity_poly.type
_entity_poly.pdbx_seq_one_letter_code
_entity_poly.pdbx_strand_id
1 'polypeptide(L)'
;MRTKIPPTIRVSTLMACSYILVGVLFFVLIGNAALNGKVDLQFFADSLTYASAAEEWRFGDFYSLVGVNKNYLGPVLIFRALFMEHWAVLVFNAGLFLISLALLGKNNLVDRRVLVFTLALSPITFSSLLSINKEILSLFVVALLICNISRKSFAITLFAIVVSFFVRWQMTVFVFALVLLDSRINPVFKSRWLTLIGALAGLSIVYPLTLSLFSHTDAVAALGAAESEGSGLYSMMIKIQNMGGYFIVFIPKVLQSMFGLAAKVGNIDSLGFYNSIVVGLHSVVAFLLFLFLLVLRRFSLQNDAIFMAMLYCAIFGLSPIYAPRYYYPAFVMMCFALSMRRRSGHIKFRDSDSNVKCR
;
A
#
# COMPACT_ATOMS: atom_id res chain seq x y z
N MET A 1 -18.15 6.10 42.59
CA MET A 1 -17.89 4.84 41.86
C MET A 1 -18.09 5.07 40.37
N ARG A 2 -17.04 4.96 39.53
CA ARG A 2 -17.22 4.92 38.07
C ARG A 2 -17.69 3.52 37.71
N THR A 3 -18.97 3.36 37.39
CA THR A 3 -19.50 2.12 36.84
C THR A 3 -18.67 1.74 35.61
N LYS A 4 -17.91 0.65 35.69
CA LYS A 4 -17.25 0.05 34.53
C LYS A 4 -18.37 -0.42 33.60
N ILE A 5 -18.73 0.41 32.63
CA ILE A 5 -19.62 0.00 31.54
C ILE A 5 -18.95 -1.22 30.90
N PRO A 6 -19.65 -2.36 30.77
CA PRO A 6 -19.08 -3.55 30.16
C PRO A 6 -18.55 -3.19 28.76
N PRO A 7 -17.44 -3.78 28.32
CA PRO A 7 -16.87 -3.48 27.01
C PRO A 7 -17.85 -3.94 25.92
N THR A 8 -18.72 -3.03 25.48
CA THR A 8 -19.61 -3.28 24.35
C THR A 8 -18.74 -3.54 23.12
N ILE A 9 -18.86 -4.73 22.53
CA ILE A 9 -18.19 -5.07 21.27
C ILE A 9 -18.56 -4.00 20.26
N ARG A 10 -17.55 -3.31 19.72
CA ARG A 10 -17.79 -2.25 18.73
C ARG A 10 -18.21 -2.90 17.42
N VAL A 11 -19.21 -2.34 16.74
CA VAL A 11 -19.67 -2.81 15.41
C VAL A 11 -18.51 -2.98 14.42
N SER A 12 -17.52 -2.08 14.45
CA SER A 12 -16.32 -2.19 13.61
C SER A 12 -15.50 -3.45 13.87
N THR A 13 -15.44 -3.92 15.13
CA THR A 13 -14.76 -5.16 15.50
C THR A 13 -15.52 -6.36 14.95
N LEU A 14 -16.85 -6.36 15.07
CA LEU A 14 -17.69 -7.41 14.49
C LEU A 14 -17.50 -7.49 12.97
N MET A 15 -17.53 -6.34 12.27
CA MET A 15 -17.27 -6.28 10.83
C MET A 15 -15.90 -6.86 10.43
N ALA A 16 -14.84 -6.51 11.18
CA ALA A 16 -13.50 -7.03 10.91
C ALA A 16 -13.41 -8.54 11.16
N CYS A 17 -14.03 -9.04 12.24
CA CYS A 17 -14.10 -10.47 12.53
C CYS A 17 -14.91 -11.23 11.48
N SER A 18 -16.06 -10.69 11.05
CA SER A 18 -16.85 -11.29 9.96
C SER A 18 -16.07 -11.35 8.66
N TYR A 19 -15.33 -10.29 8.32
CA TYR A 19 -14.48 -10.26 7.13
C TYR A 19 -13.37 -11.33 7.18
N ILE A 20 -12.71 -11.49 8.34
CA ILE A 20 -11.72 -12.54 8.55
C ILE A 20 -12.37 -13.92 8.47
N LEU A 21 -13.55 -14.11 9.06
CA LEU A 21 -14.28 -15.38 9.02
C LEU A 21 -14.63 -15.79 7.58
N VAL A 22 -15.12 -14.85 6.76
CA VAL A 22 -15.35 -15.09 5.33
C VAL A 22 -14.05 -15.48 4.62
N GLY A 23 -12.93 -14.83 4.97
CA GLY A 23 -11.60 -15.20 4.49
C GLY A 23 -11.20 -16.63 4.87
N VAL A 24 -11.38 -17.02 6.13
CA VAL A 24 -11.09 -18.38 6.61
C VAL A 24 -11.97 -19.41 5.90
N LEU A 25 -13.27 -19.14 5.74
CA LEU A 25 -14.18 -20.03 5.01
C LEU A 25 -13.72 -20.19 3.55
N PHE A 26 -13.40 -19.10 2.85
CA PHE A 26 -12.84 -19.17 1.51
C PHE A 26 -11.53 -19.95 1.47
N PHE A 27 -10.65 -19.75 2.45
CA PHE A 27 -9.37 -20.45 2.56
C PHE A 27 -9.56 -21.96 2.70
N VAL A 28 -10.48 -22.40 3.58
CA VAL A 28 -10.80 -23.81 3.79
C VAL A 28 -11.36 -24.45 2.53
N LEU A 29 -12.33 -23.78 1.90
CA LEU A 29 -13.08 -24.35 0.78
C LEU A 29 -12.26 -24.40 -0.52
N ILE A 30 -11.47 -23.35 -0.79
CA ILE A 30 -10.80 -23.18 -2.09
C ILE A 30 -9.36 -22.71 -1.91
N GLY A 31 -9.12 -21.73 -1.05
CA GLY A 31 -7.84 -21.01 -1.00
C GLY A 31 -6.63 -21.90 -0.71
N ASN A 32 -6.74 -22.85 0.22
CA ASN A 32 -5.67 -23.80 0.54
C ASN A 32 -5.40 -24.77 -0.62
N ALA A 33 -6.44 -25.26 -1.30
CA ALA A 33 -6.27 -26.14 -2.46
C ALA A 33 -5.60 -25.39 -3.63
N ALA A 34 -6.00 -24.15 -3.88
CA ALA A 34 -5.41 -23.28 -4.90
C ALA A 34 -3.95 -22.91 -4.60
N LEU A 35 -3.59 -22.58 -3.35
CA LEU A 35 -2.19 -22.29 -2.97
C LEU A 35 -1.27 -23.50 -3.11
N ASN A 36 -1.80 -24.71 -2.95
CA ASN A 36 -1.08 -25.96 -3.16
C ASN A 36 -1.12 -26.45 -4.62
N GLY A 37 -1.63 -25.64 -5.57
CA GLY A 37 -1.70 -25.99 -6.98
C GLY A 37 -2.70 -27.10 -7.34
N LYS A 38 -3.62 -27.45 -6.43
CA LYS A 38 -4.66 -28.48 -6.66
C LYS A 38 -5.87 -27.94 -7.42
N VAL A 39 -6.05 -26.62 -7.43
CA VAL A 39 -7.14 -25.93 -8.12
C VAL A 39 -6.53 -24.81 -8.94
N ASP A 40 -6.90 -24.73 -10.21
CA ASP A 40 -6.50 -23.66 -11.12
C ASP A 40 -7.28 -22.37 -10.85
N LEU A 41 -7.05 -21.78 -9.67
CA LEU A 41 -7.61 -20.50 -9.27
C LEU A 41 -6.52 -19.63 -8.68
N GLN A 42 -6.01 -18.70 -9.48
CA GLN A 42 -5.03 -17.73 -9.03
C GLN A 42 -5.74 -16.53 -8.37
N PHE A 43 -5.91 -16.54 -7.06
CA PHE A 43 -6.40 -15.39 -6.27
C PHE A 43 -5.27 -14.57 -5.64
N PHE A 44 -4.02 -14.92 -5.93
CA PHE A 44 -2.80 -14.31 -5.41
C PHE A 44 -1.87 -13.86 -6.54
N ALA A 45 -1.05 -12.85 -6.25
CA ALA A 45 -0.06 -12.32 -7.19
C ALA A 45 1.17 -13.24 -7.30
N ASP A 46 2.09 -13.05 -6.34
CA ASP A 46 3.44 -13.59 -6.38
C ASP A 46 3.65 -14.64 -5.28
N SER A 47 2.58 -15.12 -4.64
CA SER A 47 2.67 -15.98 -3.46
C SER A 47 3.35 -17.31 -3.76
N LEU A 48 3.08 -17.93 -4.92
CA LEU A 48 3.79 -19.14 -5.35
C LEU A 48 5.27 -18.86 -5.62
N THR A 49 5.60 -17.73 -6.24
CA THR A 49 6.99 -17.31 -6.43
C THR A 49 7.72 -17.14 -5.10
N TYR A 50 7.05 -16.60 -4.08
CA TYR A 50 7.60 -16.50 -2.73
C TYR A 50 7.76 -17.87 -2.06
N ALA A 51 6.82 -18.79 -2.26
CA ALA A 51 6.90 -20.14 -1.74
C ALA A 51 8.07 -20.93 -2.37
N SER A 52 8.16 -20.96 -3.71
CA SER A 52 9.26 -21.59 -4.43
C SER A 52 10.62 -20.99 -4.04
N ALA A 53 10.71 -19.66 -3.96
CA ALA A 53 11.93 -19.00 -3.49
C ALA A 53 12.28 -19.37 -2.04
N ALA A 54 11.29 -19.61 -1.17
CA ALA A 54 11.53 -20.04 0.21
C ALA A 54 12.00 -21.50 0.32
N GLU A 55 11.56 -22.37 -0.59
CA GLU A 55 12.03 -23.76 -0.68
C GLU A 55 13.46 -23.84 -1.21
N GLU A 56 13.74 -23.11 -2.30
CA GLU A 56 15.06 -23.10 -2.96
C GLU A 56 16.13 -22.36 -2.16
N TRP A 57 15.75 -21.42 -1.30
CA TRP A 57 16.70 -20.59 -0.58
C TRP A 57 17.55 -21.39 0.41
N ARG A 58 18.87 -21.39 0.18
CA ARG A 58 19.87 -21.91 1.12
C ARG A 58 20.42 -20.77 1.96
N PHE A 59 20.58 -20.98 3.27
CA PHE A 59 21.17 -20.00 4.17
C PHE A 59 22.57 -19.59 3.65
N GLY A 60 22.74 -18.32 3.28
CA GLY A 60 24.00 -17.78 2.73
C GLY A 60 23.81 -16.97 1.44
N ASP A 61 22.77 -17.22 0.65
CA ASP A 61 22.49 -16.48 -0.59
C ASP A 61 21.50 -15.32 -0.35
N PHE A 62 21.92 -14.32 0.43
CA PHE A 62 21.08 -13.14 0.70
C PHE A 62 20.96 -12.21 -0.52
N TYR A 63 21.98 -12.17 -1.37
CA TYR A 63 22.04 -11.29 -2.54
C TYR A 63 20.97 -11.64 -3.58
N SER A 64 20.58 -12.91 -3.71
CA SER A 64 19.51 -13.31 -4.64
C SER A 64 18.11 -12.86 -4.20
N LEU A 65 17.91 -12.62 -2.89
CA LEU A 65 16.64 -12.19 -2.31
C LEU A 65 16.52 -10.67 -2.15
N VAL A 66 17.65 -9.96 -2.11
CA VAL A 66 17.76 -8.52 -1.90
C VAL A 66 18.40 -7.87 -3.11
N GLY A 67 17.57 -7.30 -3.97
CA GLY A 67 18.03 -6.47 -5.09
C GLY A 67 17.02 -5.38 -5.42
N VAL A 68 17.47 -4.36 -6.14
CA VAL A 68 16.60 -3.26 -6.63
C VAL A 68 15.39 -3.81 -7.41
N ASN A 69 15.60 -4.94 -8.10
CA ASN A 69 14.61 -5.62 -8.94
C ASN A 69 13.95 -6.84 -8.26
N LYS A 70 14.53 -7.34 -7.16
CA LYS A 70 14.07 -8.53 -6.44
C LYS A 70 13.89 -8.17 -4.98
N ASN A 71 12.66 -7.86 -4.57
CA ASN A 71 12.37 -7.66 -3.15
C ASN A 71 11.61 -8.86 -2.58
N TYR A 72 12.22 -10.04 -2.58
CA TYR A 72 11.56 -11.27 -2.10
C TYR A 72 11.82 -11.54 -0.62
N LEU A 73 12.84 -10.86 -0.06
CA LEU A 73 13.29 -11.08 1.31
C LEU A 73 12.16 -11.09 2.34
N GLY A 74 11.29 -10.07 2.36
CA GLY A 74 10.21 -9.98 3.35
C GLY A 74 9.25 -11.17 3.32
N PRO A 75 8.55 -11.41 2.19
CA PRO A 75 7.68 -12.57 2.04
C PRO A 75 8.36 -13.92 2.33
N VAL A 76 9.58 -14.13 1.84
CA VAL A 76 10.33 -15.39 2.01
C VAL A 76 10.69 -15.64 3.47
N LEU A 77 11.23 -14.63 4.17
CA LEU A 77 11.58 -14.75 5.59
C LEU A 77 10.35 -14.99 6.46
N ILE A 78 9.25 -14.29 6.19
CA ILE A 78 8.00 -14.50 6.91
C ILE A 78 7.48 -15.91 6.67
N PHE A 79 7.47 -16.38 5.43
CA PHE A 79 6.95 -17.71 5.13
C PHE A 79 7.77 -18.80 5.81
N ARG A 80 9.10 -18.68 5.81
CA ARG A 80 9.98 -19.60 6.56
C ARG A 80 9.81 -19.52 8.07
N ALA A 81 9.68 -18.31 8.63
CA ALA A 81 9.44 -18.14 10.06
C ALA A 81 8.11 -18.76 10.51
N LEU A 82 7.17 -18.91 9.58
CA LEU A 82 5.88 -19.57 9.76
C LEU A 82 5.91 -21.03 9.29
N PHE A 83 7.08 -21.65 9.27
CA PHE A 83 7.31 -23.06 8.93
C PHE A 83 6.81 -23.46 7.54
N MET A 84 6.69 -22.51 6.61
CA MET A 84 6.16 -22.72 5.26
C MET A 84 4.70 -23.22 5.25
N GLU A 85 3.95 -22.92 6.32
CA GLU A 85 2.55 -23.31 6.46
C GLU A 85 1.60 -22.18 6.07
N HIS A 86 0.76 -22.40 5.04
CA HIS A 86 -0.21 -21.40 4.60
C HIS A 86 -1.25 -21.03 5.68
N TRP A 87 -1.59 -21.97 6.57
CA TRP A 87 -2.44 -21.70 7.73
C TRP A 87 -1.81 -20.70 8.70
N ALA A 88 -0.50 -20.85 8.97
CA ALA A 88 0.22 -19.92 9.83
C ALA A 88 0.30 -18.52 9.19
N VAL A 89 0.46 -18.45 7.86
CA VAL A 89 0.39 -17.19 7.10
C VAL A 89 -0.98 -16.51 7.25
N LEU A 90 -2.08 -17.25 7.09
CA LEU A 90 -3.44 -16.72 7.27
C LEU A 90 -3.62 -16.10 8.68
N VAL A 91 -3.21 -16.83 9.72
CA VAL A 91 -3.31 -16.35 11.12
C VAL A 91 -2.43 -15.12 11.33
N PHE A 92 -1.20 -15.14 10.83
CA PHE A 92 -0.27 -14.01 10.91
C PHE A 92 -0.84 -12.75 10.22
N ASN A 93 -1.35 -12.90 9.00
CA ASN A 93 -1.95 -11.81 8.23
C ASN A 93 -3.21 -11.26 8.89
N ALA A 94 -4.06 -12.13 9.46
CA ALA A 94 -5.24 -11.72 10.23
C ALA A 94 -4.85 -10.92 11.48
N GLY A 95 -3.81 -11.37 12.20
CA GLY A 95 -3.21 -10.63 13.30
C GLY A 95 -2.73 -9.25 12.89
N LEU A 96 -1.92 -9.16 11.82
CA LEU A 96 -1.44 -7.89 11.28
C LEU A 96 -2.57 -6.97 10.84
N PHE A 97 -3.63 -7.50 10.22
CA PHE A 97 -4.81 -6.73 9.82
C PHE A 97 -5.49 -6.11 11.04
N LEU A 98 -5.76 -6.90 12.08
CA LEU A 98 -6.39 -6.42 13.32
C LEU A 98 -5.51 -5.40 14.06
N ILE A 99 -4.20 -5.63 14.14
CA ILE A 99 -3.25 -4.68 14.74
C ILE A 99 -3.26 -3.37 13.94
N SER A 100 -3.23 -3.44 12.60
CA SER A 100 -3.29 -2.26 11.73
C SER A 100 -4.57 -1.46 11.95
N LEU A 101 -5.73 -2.12 12.02
CA LEU A 101 -7.01 -1.48 12.33
C LEU A 101 -7.02 -0.85 13.73
N ALA A 102 -6.39 -1.49 14.72
CA ALA A 102 -6.28 -0.95 16.07
C ALA A 102 -5.41 0.31 16.11
N LEU A 103 -4.28 0.32 15.38
CA LEU A 103 -3.40 1.47 15.24
C LEU A 103 -4.09 2.64 14.54
N LEU A 104 -4.70 2.40 13.38
CA LEU A 104 -5.46 3.41 12.62
C LEU A 104 -6.65 3.94 13.43
N GLY A 105 -7.34 3.06 14.14
CA GLY A 105 -8.51 3.40 14.94
C GLY A 105 -8.20 4.10 16.28
N LYS A 106 -6.93 4.21 16.70
CA LYS A 106 -6.58 4.87 17.98
C LYS A 106 -6.93 6.37 17.95
N ASN A 107 -6.98 6.98 16.77
CA ASN A 107 -7.39 8.36 16.63
C ASN A 107 -8.91 8.49 16.82
N ASN A 108 -9.35 9.24 17.84
CA ASN A 108 -10.77 9.46 18.17
C ASN A 108 -11.57 10.16 17.04
N LEU A 109 -10.86 10.73 16.07
CA LEU A 109 -11.43 11.43 14.93
C LEU A 109 -11.77 10.48 13.77
N VAL A 110 -11.44 9.18 13.88
CA VAL A 110 -11.67 8.18 12.84
C VAL A 110 -12.96 7.42 13.09
N ASP A 111 -13.85 7.39 12.09
CA ASP A 111 -14.95 6.44 12.03
C ASP A 111 -14.43 5.07 11.62
N ARG A 112 -14.23 4.20 12.62
CA ARG A 112 -13.72 2.85 12.42
C ARG A 112 -14.64 1.99 11.52
N ARG A 113 -15.95 2.26 11.46
CA ARG A 113 -16.87 1.48 10.63
C ARG A 113 -16.62 1.75 9.16
N VAL A 114 -16.51 3.04 8.81
CA VAL A 114 -16.17 3.48 7.46
C VAL A 114 -14.81 2.92 7.05
N LEU A 115 -13.81 3.02 7.93
CA LEU A 115 -12.47 2.50 7.64
C LEU A 115 -12.48 0.99 7.32
N VAL A 116 -13.08 0.16 8.19
CA VAL A 116 -13.16 -1.29 7.99
C VAL A 116 -13.93 -1.62 6.71
N PHE A 117 -15.07 -0.97 6.50
CA PHE A 117 -15.88 -1.16 5.30
C PHE A 117 -15.10 -0.84 4.03
N THR A 118 -14.45 0.33 3.96
CA THR A 118 -13.71 0.75 2.76
C THR A 118 -12.50 -0.14 2.47
N LEU A 119 -11.80 -0.63 3.51
CA LEU A 119 -10.72 -1.59 3.32
C LEU A 119 -11.24 -2.95 2.83
N ALA A 120 -12.37 -3.42 3.38
CA ALA A 120 -12.99 -4.69 3.00
C ALA A 120 -13.56 -4.69 1.57
N LEU A 121 -13.86 -3.53 0.98
CA LEU A 121 -14.29 -3.43 -0.42
C LEU A 121 -13.17 -3.79 -1.41
N SER A 122 -11.90 -3.73 -1.01
CA SER A 122 -10.77 -4.01 -1.89
C SER A 122 -10.45 -5.51 -1.95
N PRO A 123 -10.55 -6.16 -3.13
CA PRO A 123 -10.21 -7.58 -3.26
C PRO A 123 -8.73 -7.87 -2.97
N ILE A 124 -7.84 -6.89 -3.14
CA ILE A 124 -6.43 -7.03 -2.76
C ILE A 124 -6.29 -7.17 -1.23
N THR A 125 -7.10 -6.46 -0.45
CA THR A 125 -7.09 -6.60 1.02
C THR A 125 -7.52 -8.01 1.41
N PHE A 126 -8.49 -8.58 0.68
CA PHE A 126 -8.96 -9.94 0.88
C PHE A 126 -7.88 -10.95 0.52
N SER A 127 -7.34 -10.87 -0.69
CA SER A 127 -6.22 -11.73 -1.15
C SER A 127 -5.02 -11.67 -0.20
N SER A 128 -4.65 -10.47 0.27
CA SER A 128 -3.54 -10.26 1.21
C SER A 128 -3.77 -10.83 2.61
N LEU A 129 -5.02 -11.14 2.98
CA LEU A 129 -5.31 -11.87 4.21
C LEU A 129 -4.93 -13.34 4.06
N LEU A 130 -5.16 -13.90 2.88
CA LEU A 130 -5.17 -15.35 2.64
C LEU A 130 -3.82 -15.93 2.26
N SER A 131 -2.97 -15.16 1.60
CA SER A 131 -1.68 -15.65 1.07
C SER A 131 -0.51 -14.77 1.50
N ILE A 132 0.72 -15.27 1.31
CA ILE A 132 1.92 -14.47 1.59
C ILE A 132 1.95 -13.32 0.60
N ASN A 133 1.84 -12.09 1.11
CA ASN A 133 1.83 -10.91 0.25
C ASN A 133 2.47 -9.70 0.92
N LYS A 134 2.94 -8.74 0.12
CA LYS A 134 3.58 -7.50 0.62
C LYS A 134 2.57 -6.46 1.07
N GLU A 135 1.37 -6.54 0.55
CA GLU A 135 0.31 -5.55 0.72
C GLU A 135 -0.18 -5.51 2.18
N ILE A 136 -0.24 -6.65 2.89
CA ILE A 136 -0.58 -6.68 4.32
C ILE A 136 0.50 -5.99 5.19
N LEU A 137 1.78 -6.20 4.87
CA LEU A 137 2.88 -5.49 5.51
C LEU A 137 2.83 -4.00 5.20
N SER A 138 2.49 -3.63 3.97
CA SER A 138 2.36 -2.23 3.57
C SER A 138 1.22 -1.51 4.30
N LEU A 139 0.08 -2.19 4.52
CA LEU A 139 -1.00 -1.70 5.39
C LEU A 139 -0.48 -1.46 6.80
N PHE A 140 0.31 -2.40 7.34
CA PHE A 140 0.89 -2.27 8.67
C PHE A 140 1.87 -1.10 8.78
N VAL A 141 2.74 -0.90 7.78
CA VAL A 141 3.66 0.26 7.73
C VAL A 141 2.87 1.57 7.68
N VAL A 142 1.83 1.67 6.82
CA VAL A 142 0.97 2.86 6.76
C VAL A 142 0.28 3.12 8.11
N ALA A 143 -0.20 2.06 8.78
CA ALA A 143 -0.80 2.17 10.10
C ALA A 143 0.19 2.67 11.18
N LEU A 144 1.44 2.19 11.14
CA LEU A 144 2.52 2.68 12.00
C LEU A 144 2.84 4.16 11.73
N LEU A 145 2.95 4.57 10.46
CA LEU A 145 3.20 5.96 10.08
C LEU A 145 2.10 6.90 10.58
N ILE A 146 0.84 6.53 10.34
CA ILE A 146 -0.31 7.33 10.81
C ILE A 146 -0.35 7.41 12.34
N CYS A 147 -0.08 6.29 13.04
CA CYS A 147 0.03 6.28 14.50
C CYS A 147 1.18 7.19 14.97
N ASN A 148 2.30 7.19 14.26
CA ASN A 148 3.48 7.99 14.58
C ASN A 148 3.23 9.49 14.43
N ILE A 149 2.40 9.93 13.48
CA ILE A 149 2.00 11.35 13.36
C ILE A 149 1.42 11.85 14.68
N SER A 150 0.60 11.03 15.35
CA SER A 150 -0.05 11.40 16.61
C SER A 150 0.85 11.23 17.83
N ARG A 151 1.73 10.22 17.85
CA ARG A 151 2.55 9.88 19.04
C ARG A 151 3.98 10.42 19.02
N LYS A 152 4.52 10.75 17.85
CA LYS A 152 5.91 11.16 17.63
C LYS A 152 6.94 10.26 18.34
N SER A 153 6.74 8.95 18.24
CA SER A 153 7.55 7.96 18.97
C SER A 153 8.67 7.43 18.09
N PHE A 154 9.92 7.63 18.51
CA PHE A 154 11.09 7.11 17.81
C PHE A 154 11.02 5.60 17.58
N ALA A 155 10.55 4.83 18.57
CA ALA A 155 10.39 3.38 18.44
C ALA A 155 9.41 2.99 17.32
N ILE A 156 8.30 3.72 17.17
CA ILE A 156 7.34 3.48 16.09
C ILE A 156 7.96 3.83 14.74
N THR A 157 8.69 4.94 14.65
CA THR A 157 9.42 5.33 13.43
C THR A 157 10.43 4.26 13.02
N LEU A 158 11.28 3.83 13.95
CA LEU A 158 12.30 2.82 13.70
C LEU A 158 11.65 1.51 13.25
N PHE A 159 10.57 1.10 13.91
CA PHE A 159 9.85 -0.10 13.52
C PHE A 159 9.20 0.02 12.14
N ALA A 160 8.64 1.19 11.78
CA ALA A 160 8.12 1.44 10.44
C ALA A 160 9.23 1.35 9.38
N ILE A 161 10.44 1.85 9.65
CA ILE A 161 11.60 1.74 8.75
C ILE A 161 11.96 0.27 8.55
N VAL A 162 12.12 -0.50 9.64
CA VAL A 162 12.49 -1.92 9.57
C VAL A 162 11.44 -2.72 8.78
N VAL A 163 10.16 -2.53 9.08
CA VAL A 163 9.08 -3.25 8.37
C VAL A 163 8.98 -2.82 6.91
N SER A 164 9.21 -1.54 6.59
CA SER A 164 9.15 -1.05 5.20
C SER A 164 10.16 -1.73 4.27
N PHE A 165 11.32 -2.12 4.81
CA PHE A 165 12.34 -2.85 4.06
C PHE A 165 11.83 -4.21 3.56
N PHE A 166 11.04 -4.90 4.38
CA PHE A 166 10.40 -6.16 4.02
C PHE A 166 9.24 -5.99 3.02
N VAL A 167 8.73 -4.77 2.83
CA VAL A 167 7.69 -4.48 1.83
C VAL A 167 8.33 -4.30 0.46
N ARG A 168 8.99 -3.14 0.25
CA ARG A 168 9.56 -2.65 -1.01
C ARG A 168 10.54 -1.51 -0.70
N TRP A 169 11.65 -1.40 -1.42
CA TRP A 169 12.60 -0.29 -1.22
C TRP A 169 11.92 1.08 -1.47
N GLN A 170 10.94 1.17 -2.37
CA GLN A 170 10.15 2.38 -2.59
C GLN A 170 9.38 2.79 -1.32
N MET A 171 8.86 1.80 -0.56
CA MET A 171 8.20 2.05 0.72
C MET A 171 9.21 2.56 1.76
N THR A 172 10.42 2.02 1.76
CA THR A 172 11.52 2.50 2.63
C THR A 172 11.92 3.93 2.29
N VAL A 173 12.11 4.27 1.00
CA VAL A 173 12.40 5.64 0.56
C VAL A 173 11.26 6.59 0.97
N PHE A 174 10.01 6.15 0.83
CA PHE A 174 8.85 6.92 1.29
C PHE A 174 8.85 7.17 2.81
N VAL A 175 9.13 6.14 3.63
CA VAL A 175 9.24 6.29 5.09
C VAL A 175 10.36 7.27 5.43
N PHE A 176 11.55 7.13 4.83
CA PHE A 176 12.66 8.06 5.05
C PHE A 176 12.31 9.48 4.65
N ALA A 177 11.67 9.67 3.49
CA ALA A 177 11.20 10.98 3.06
C ALA A 177 10.27 11.60 4.11
N LEU A 178 9.30 10.85 4.64
CA LEU A 178 8.41 11.36 5.69
C LEU A 178 9.15 11.71 6.98
N VAL A 179 10.14 10.92 7.40
CA VAL A 179 10.96 11.20 8.59
C VAL A 179 11.78 12.49 8.41
N LEU A 180 12.40 12.67 7.25
CA LEU A 180 13.15 13.88 6.92
C LEU A 180 12.25 15.11 6.83
N LEU A 181 11.04 14.95 6.29
CA LEU A 181 10.04 15.99 6.18
C LEU A 181 9.46 16.40 7.54
N ASP A 182 9.28 15.45 8.47
CA ASP A 182 8.82 15.72 9.85
C ASP A 182 9.93 16.30 10.75
N SER A 183 11.18 16.31 10.28
CA SER A 183 12.29 16.85 11.06
C SER A 183 12.10 18.35 11.32
N ARG A 184 12.44 18.81 12.54
CA ARG A 184 12.35 20.23 12.92
C ARG A 184 13.18 21.16 12.02
N ILE A 185 14.19 20.58 11.38
CA ILE A 185 15.17 21.26 10.54
C ILE A 185 14.58 21.62 9.17
N ASN A 186 13.46 21.03 8.76
CA ASN A 186 12.88 21.27 7.44
C ASN A 186 11.81 22.38 7.44
N PRO A 187 12.13 23.62 7.00
CA PRO A 187 11.14 24.70 6.90
C PRO A 187 10.16 24.51 5.73
N VAL A 188 10.53 23.72 4.72
CA VAL A 188 9.77 23.52 3.47
C VAL A 188 8.44 22.82 3.72
N PHE A 189 8.35 22.02 4.79
CA PHE A 189 7.12 21.31 5.16
C PHE A 189 5.95 22.23 5.53
N LYS A 190 6.21 23.52 5.82
CA LYS A 190 5.13 24.50 6.03
C LYS A 190 4.26 24.66 4.77
N SER A 191 4.82 24.44 3.58
CA SER A 191 4.08 24.42 2.33
C SER A 191 4.12 23.04 1.68
N ARG A 192 3.05 22.28 1.92
CA ARG A 192 2.86 20.93 1.36
C ARG A 192 2.92 20.92 -0.17
N TRP A 193 2.42 21.97 -0.80
CA TRP A 193 2.51 22.16 -2.26
C TRP A 193 3.96 22.32 -2.72
N LEU A 194 4.74 23.19 -2.07
CA LEU A 194 6.16 23.37 -2.42
C LEU A 194 6.95 22.09 -2.17
N THR A 195 6.62 21.35 -1.11
CA THR A 195 7.25 20.05 -0.84
C THR A 195 6.99 19.04 -1.95
N LEU A 196 5.73 18.94 -2.42
CA LEU A 196 5.37 18.02 -3.49
C LEU A 196 5.98 18.44 -4.83
N ILE A 197 5.93 19.73 -5.17
CA ILE A 197 6.56 20.28 -6.38
C ILE A 197 8.07 20.04 -6.36
N GLY A 198 8.73 20.34 -5.23
CA GLY A 198 10.16 20.10 -5.04
C GLY A 198 10.53 18.63 -5.13
N ALA A 199 9.71 17.74 -4.56
CA ALA A 199 9.91 16.30 -4.71
C ALA A 199 9.80 15.85 -6.17
N LEU A 200 8.78 16.31 -6.91
CA LEU A 200 8.61 15.97 -8.32
C LEU A 200 9.74 16.53 -9.20
N ALA A 201 10.18 17.77 -8.95
CA ALA A 201 11.31 18.37 -9.64
C ALA A 201 12.62 17.63 -9.34
N GLY A 202 12.89 17.31 -8.07
CA GLY A 202 14.04 16.53 -7.65
C GLY A 202 14.05 15.14 -8.28
N LEU A 203 12.92 14.43 -8.26
CA LEU A 203 12.78 13.13 -8.92
C LEU A 203 12.96 13.22 -10.45
N SER A 204 12.49 14.30 -11.07
CA SER A 204 12.68 14.55 -12.51
C SER A 204 14.15 14.70 -12.91
N ILE A 205 14.99 15.22 -12.01
CA ILE A 205 16.44 15.36 -12.21
C ILE A 205 17.17 14.07 -11.86
N VAL A 206 16.87 13.48 -10.71
CA VAL A 206 17.57 12.29 -10.19
C VAL A 206 17.32 11.05 -11.05
N TYR A 207 16.11 10.90 -11.60
CA TYR A 207 15.76 9.69 -12.34
C TYR A 207 16.59 9.46 -13.61
N PRO A 208 16.75 10.42 -14.54
CA PRO A 208 17.62 10.25 -15.70
C PRO A 208 19.07 9.90 -15.31
N LEU A 209 19.58 10.47 -14.22
CA LEU A 209 20.93 10.21 -13.70
C LEU A 209 21.11 8.78 -13.15
N THR A 210 20.00 8.11 -12.84
CA THR A 210 19.99 6.77 -12.22
C THR A 210 19.37 5.70 -13.13
N LEU A 211 19.10 6.02 -14.41
CA LEU A 211 18.50 5.10 -15.39
C LEU A 211 19.22 3.74 -15.48
N SER A 212 20.55 3.73 -15.37
CA SER A 212 21.33 2.48 -15.42
C SER A 212 20.92 1.48 -14.32
N LEU A 213 20.52 1.97 -13.15
CA LEU A 213 20.03 1.15 -12.03
C LEU A 213 18.67 0.51 -12.33
N PHE A 214 17.87 1.13 -13.21
CA PHE A 214 16.53 0.68 -13.58
C PHE A 214 16.47 -0.13 -14.87
N SER A 215 17.57 -0.21 -15.63
CA SER A 215 17.65 -0.87 -16.94
C SER A 215 16.96 -2.26 -17.02
N HIS A 216 17.13 -3.11 -16.01
CA HIS A 216 16.46 -4.40 -15.97
C HIS A 216 14.95 -4.30 -15.70
N THR A 217 14.53 -3.41 -14.80
CA THR A 217 13.09 -3.16 -14.55
C THR A 217 12.45 -2.55 -15.79
N ASP A 218 13.14 -1.65 -16.49
CA ASP A 218 12.69 -1.06 -17.75
C ASP A 218 12.53 -2.13 -18.84
N ALA A 219 13.46 -3.08 -18.95
CA ALA A 219 13.36 -4.18 -19.91
C ALA A 219 12.15 -5.08 -19.63
N VAL A 220 11.93 -5.47 -18.37
CA VAL A 220 10.77 -6.29 -17.97
C VAL A 220 9.46 -5.51 -18.14
N ALA A 221 9.45 -4.21 -17.80
CA ALA A 221 8.28 -3.37 -17.98
C ALA A 221 7.96 -3.14 -19.47
N ALA A 222 8.98 -3.01 -20.33
CA ALA A 222 8.81 -2.88 -21.77
C ALA A 222 8.24 -4.16 -22.40
N LEU A 223 8.73 -5.34 -21.97
CA LEU A 223 8.16 -6.63 -22.36
C LEU A 223 6.70 -6.76 -21.89
N GLY A 224 6.44 -6.48 -20.61
CA GLY A 224 5.09 -6.52 -20.07
C GLY A 224 4.14 -5.52 -20.74
N ALA A 225 4.61 -4.33 -21.12
CA ALA A 225 3.81 -3.35 -21.86
C ALA A 225 3.50 -3.81 -23.30
N ALA A 226 4.43 -4.51 -23.94
CA ALA A 226 4.24 -5.10 -25.27
C ALA A 226 3.23 -6.25 -25.24
N GLU A 227 3.25 -7.08 -24.19
CA GLU A 227 2.36 -8.23 -24.04
C GLU A 227 0.97 -7.86 -23.49
N SER A 228 0.87 -6.88 -22.58
CA SER A 228 -0.36 -6.62 -21.80
C SER A 228 -1.31 -5.59 -22.43
N GLU A 229 -1.18 -5.30 -23.73
CA GLU A 229 -1.88 -4.19 -24.40
C GLU A 229 -1.80 -2.89 -23.57
N GLY A 230 -0.64 -2.64 -22.95
CA GLY A 230 -0.39 -1.44 -22.17
C GLY A 230 -0.35 -0.27 -23.14
N SER A 231 -1.46 0.48 -23.23
CA SER A 231 -1.69 1.53 -24.23
C SER A 231 -0.40 2.31 -24.52
N GLY A 232 -0.07 2.56 -25.79
CA GLY A 232 1.13 3.30 -26.19
C GLY A 232 1.35 4.63 -25.44
N LEU A 233 0.30 5.20 -24.84
CA LEU A 233 0.35 6.33 -23.91
C LEU A 233 1.25 6.07 -22.68
N TYR A 234 1.19 4.90 -22.05
CA TYR A 234 2.01 4.61 -20.87
C TYR A 234 3.50 4.53 -21.25
N SER A 235 3.80 3.84 -22.35
CA SER A 235 5.15 3.79 -22.93
C SER A 235 5.65 5.18 -23.35
N MET A 236 4.79 6.04 -23.90
CA MET A 236 5.10 7.44 -24.20
C MET A 236 5.43 8.23 -22.93
N MET A 237 4.67 8.06 -21.85
CA MET A 237 4.95 8.71 -20.57
C MET A 237 6.29 8.26 -19.97
N ILE A 238 6.63 6.97 -20.08
CA ILE A 238 7.97 6.47 -19.69
C ILE A 238 9.06 7.16 -20.50
N LYS A 239 8.91 7.28 -21.83
CA LYS A 239 9.89 7.99 -22.67
C LYS A 239 10.09 9.44 -22.22
N ILE A 240 9.00 10.17 -21.95
CA ILE A 240 9.06 11.55 -21.44
C ILE A 240 9.75 11.60 -20.08
N GLN A 241 9.43 10.67 -19.18
CA GLN A 241 10.10 10.56 -17.88
C GLN A 241 11.60 10.31 -18.03
N ASN A 242 12.03 9.43 -18.94
CA ASN A 242 13.44 9.12 -19.18
C ASN A 242 14.22 10.35 -19.69
N MET A 243 13.54 11.31 -20.33
CA MET A 243 14.10 12.61 -20.74
C MET A 243 14.08 13.67 -19.61
N GLY A 244 13.75 13.29 -18.38
CA GLY A 244 13.61 14.22 -17.24
C GLY A 244 12.26 14.92 -17.15
N GLY A 245 11.28 14.52 -17.96
CA GLY A 245 9.93 15.08 -17.97
C GLY A 245 8.98 14.48 -16.93
N TYR A 246 9.48 13.86 -15.85
CA TYR A 246 8.63 13.16 -14.86
C TYR A 246 7.57 14.09 -14.24
N PHE A 247 7.93 15.34 -13.95
CA PHE A 247 7.02 16.35 -13.43
C PHE A 247 5.75 16.53 -14.29
N ILE A 248 5.90 16.48 -15.62
CA ILE A 248 4.81 16.68 -16.59
C ILE A 248 3.90 15.45 -16.63
N VAL A 249 4.50 14.26 -16.67
CA VAL A 249 3.74 13.01 -16.84
C VAL A 249 3.25 12.43 -15.52
N PHE A 250 3.66 12.95 -14.36
CA PHE A 250 3.34 12.41 -13.04
C PHE A 250 1.84 12.14 -12.85
N ILE A 251 1.00 13.16 -13.06
CA ILE A 251 -0.45 13.03 -12.83
C ILE A 251 -1.06 11.98 -13.77
N PRO A 252 -0.96 12.09 -15.11
CA PRO A 252 -1.57 11.11 -16.00
C PRO A 252 -0.98 9.70 -15.80
N LYS A 253 0.33 9.59 -15.51
CA LYS A 253 0.98 8.30 -15.27
C LYS A 253 0.45 7.63 -14.01
N VAL A 254 0.37 8.34 -12.88
CA VAL A 254 -0.16 7.78 -11.63
C VAL A 254 -1.63 7.41 -11.76
N LEU A 255 -2.45 8.26 -12.37
CA LEU A 255 -3.88 7.96 -12.59
C LEU A 255 -4.05 6.71 -13.46
N GLN A 256 -3.29 6.60 -14.55
CA GLN A 256 -3.29 5.42 -15.40
C GLN A 256 -2.80 4.18 -14.64
N SER A 257 -1.70 4.27 -13.89
CA SER A 257 -1.18 3.12 -13.14
C SER A 257 -2.09 2.68 -11.99
N MET A 258 -2.86 3.58 -11.38
CA MET A 258 -3.78 3.25 -10.29
C MET A 258 -5.13 2.73 -10.81
N PHE A 259 -5.67 3.37 -11.84
CA PHE A 259 -7.07 3.20 -12.25
C PHE A 259 -7.22 2.63 -13.66
N GLY A 260 -6.14 2.50 -14.44
CA GLY A 260 -6.21 2.13 -15.86
C GLY A 260 -6.89 0.78 -16.11
N LEU A 261 -6.78 -0.18 -15.18
CA LEU A 261 -7.50 -1.46 -15.30
C LEU A 261 -9.01 -1.35 -15.05
N ALA A 262 -9.50 -0.28 -14.40
CA ALA A 262 -10.93 -0.04 -14.25
C ALA A 262 -11.63 0.24 -15.58
N ALA A 263 -10.89 0.72 -16.60
CA ALA A 263 -11.41 0.93 -17.94
C ALA A 263 -11.41 -0.36 -18.80
N LYS A 264 -10.69 -1.41 -18.38
CA LYS A 264 -10.60 -2.70 -19.09
C LYS A 264 -11.69 -3.71 -18.65
N VAL A 265 -12.76 -3.25 -17.99
CA VAL A 265 -13.86 -4.10 -17.53
C VAL A 265 -14.64 -4.64 -18.73
N GLY A 266 -14.21 -5.80 -19.25
CA GLY A 266 -14.77 -6.44 -20.43
C GLY A 266 -13.85 -7.51 -21.04
N ASN A 267 -12.53 -7.33 -20.94
CA ASN A 267 -11.55 -8.32 -21.41
C ASN A 267 -11.15 -9.27 -20.27
N ILE A 268 -12.08 -10.12 -19.85
CA ILE A 268 -11.83 -11.14 -18.83
C ILE A 268 -11.10 -12.31 -19.48
N ASP A 269 -9.78 -12.29 -19.43
CA ASP A 269 -8.99 -13.49 -19.73
C ASP A 269 -9.11 -14.48 -18.57
N SER A 270 -9.54 -15.72 -18.88
CA SER A 270 -9.68 -16.82 -17.91
C SER A 270 -8.33 -17.24 -17.33
N LEU A 271 -7.24 -17.12 -18.08
CA LEU A 271 -5.87 -17.42 -17.60
C LEU A 271 -5.35 -16.31 -16.67
N GLY A 272 -5.97 -15.14 -16.69
CA GLY A 272 -5.57 -13.96 -15.94
C GLY A 272 -6.48 -13.62 -14.76
N PHE A 273 -7.21 -14.56 -14.15
CA PHE A 273 -8.23 -14.30 -13.12
C PHE A 273 -7.79 -13.26 -12.08
N TYR A 274 -6.57 -13.39 -11.52
CA TYR A 274 -6.04 -12.44 -10.55
C TYR A 274 -5.97 -11.01 -11.11
N ASN A 275 -5.33 -10.82 -12.26
CA ASN A 275 -5.11 -9.49 -12.83
C ASN A 275 -6.43 -8.89 -13.37
N SER A 276 -7.23 -9.70 -14.04
CA SER A 276 -8.50 -9.30 -14.65
C SER A 276 -9.55 -8.95 -13.60
N ILE A 277 -9.71 -9.79 -12.57
CA ILE A 277 -10.79 -9.66 -11.58
C ILE A 277 -10.29 -9.03 -10.28
N VAL A 278 -9.29 -9.60 -9.61
CA VAL A 278 -8.86 -9.09 -8.29
C VAL A 278 -8.26 -7.69 -8.41
N VAL A 279 -7.31 -7.49 -9.34
CA VAL A 279 -6.67 -6.19 -9.55
C VAL A 279 -7.61 -5.22 -10.27
N GLY A 280 -8.37 -5.69 -11.28
CA GLY A 280 -9.38 -4.88 -11.97
C GLY A 280 -10.43 -4.29 -11.03
N LEU A 281 -11.05 -5.13 -10.19
CA LEU A 281 -12.02 -4.67 -9.17
C LEU A 281 -11.38 -3.76 -8.14
N HIS A 282 -10.13 -4.01 -7.72
CA HIS A 282 -9.41 -3.09 -6.85
C HIS A 282 -9.24 -1.71 -7.50
N SER A 283 -8.86 -1.65 -8.78
CA SER A 283 -8.77 -0.39 -9.52
C SER A 283 -10.11 0.34 -9.59
N VAL A 284 -11.22 -0.37 -9.81
CA VAL A 284 -12.58 0.22 -9.78
C VAL A 284 -12.89 0.81 -8.40
N VAL A 285 -12.69 0.04 -7.33
CA VAL A 285 -12.96 0.48 -5.95
C VAL A 285 -12.07 1.69 -5.58
N ALA A 286 -10.79 1.65 -5.94
CA ALA A 286 -9.87 2.75 -5.70
C ALA A 286 -10.27 4.02 -6.47
N PHE A 287 -10.74 3.89 -7.71
CA PHE A 287 -11.22 5.01 -8.52
C PHE A 287 -12.49 5.62 -7.94
N LEU A 288 -13.48 4.80 -7.56
CA LEU A 288 -14.70 5.26 -6.91
C LEU A 288 -14.41 5.97 -5.58
N LEU A 289 -13.48 5.43 -4.78
CA LEU A 289 -13.02 6.08 -3.55
C LEU A 289 -12.39 7.46 -3.82
N PHE A 290 -11.55 7.54 -4.85
CA PHE A 290 -10.93 8.80 -5.28
C PHE A 290 -11.98 9.84 -5.70
N LEU A 291 -12.93 9.47 -6.55
CA LEU A 291 -14.04 10.35 -6.95
C LEU A 291 -14.88 10.77 -5.75
N PHE A 292 -15.19 9.86 -4.83
CA PHE A 292 -15.96 10.17 -3.63
C PHE A 292 -15.23 11.16 -2.72
N LEU A 293 -13.90 11.03 -2.57
CA LEU A 293 -13.07 12.00 -1.85
C LEU A 293 -13.07 13.38 -2.51
N LEU A 294 -13.08 13.45 -3.85
CA LEU A 294 -13.19 14.71 -4.59
C LEU A 294 -14.56 15.37 -4.39
N VAL A 295 -15.65 14.61 -4.56
CA VAL A 295 -17.03 15.09 -4.37
C VAL A 295 -17.24 15.63 -2.95
N LEU A 296 -16.71 14.91 -1.94
CA LEU A 296 -16.76 15.34 -0.55
C LEU A 296 -15.78 16.47 -0.20
N ARG A 297 -14.98 16.96 -1.17
CA ARG A 297 -13.90 17.94 -0.99
C ARG A 297 -12.90 17.56 0.11
N ARG A 298 -12.67 16.26 0.27
CA ARG A 298 -11.73 15.69 1.25
C ARG A 298 -10.36 15.39 0.65
N PHE A 299 -10.26 15.36 -0.68
CA PHE A 299 -9.01 15.26 -1.40
C PHE A 299 -8.28 16.62 -1.36
N SER A 300 -7.65 16.93 -0.24
CA SER A 300 -6.88 18.15 -0.04
C SER A 300 -5.52 17.81 0.52
N LEU A 301 -4.46 18.45 0.02
CA LEU A 301 -3.12 18.29 0.59
C LEU A 301 -3.07 18.72 2.06
N GLN A 302 -4.02 19.51 2.55
CA GLN A 302 -4.12 19.86 3.97
C GLN A 302 -4.48 18.66 4.86
N ASN A 303 -5.01 17.57 4.28
CA ASN A 303 -5.19 16.30 4.96
C ASN A 303 -3.87 15.51 4.92
N ASP A 304 -3.34 15.15 6.09
CA ASP A 304 -2.07 14.42 6.22
C ASP A 304 -2.05 13.11 5.44
N ALA A 305 -3.13 12.35 5.47
CA ALA A 305 -3.20 11.08 4.77
C ALA A 305 -3.20 11.27 3.24
N ILE A 306 -3.88 12.31 2.74
CA ILE A 306 -3.84 12.63 1.29
C ILE A 306 -2.46 13.14 0.89
N PHE A 307 -1.84 13.99 1.70
CA PHE A 307 -0.47 14.45 1.44
C PHE A 307 0.53 13.28 1.41
N MET A 308 0.46 12.39 2.39
CA MET A 308 1.28 11.17 2.41
C MET A 308 0.99 10.27 1.19
N ALA A 309 -0.28 10.12 0.80
CA ALA A 309 -0.65 9.35 -0.38
C ALA A 309 -0.04 9.95 -1.66
N MET A 310 -0.10 11.27 -1.82
CA MET A 310 0.49 11.97 -2.96
C MET A 310 2.02 11.86 -2.98
N LEU A 311 2.68 11.97 -1.83
CA LEU A 311 4.12 11.78 -1.72
C LEU A 311 4.53 10.35 -2.04
N TYR A 312 3.77 9.35 -1.55
CA TYR A 312 3.97 7.96 -1.91
C TYR A 312 3.81 7.75 -3.42
N CYS A 313 2.76 8.31 -4.02
CA CYS A 313 2.55 8.25 -5.46
C CYS A 313 3.69 8.92 -6.25
N ALA A 314 4.24 10.03 -5.77
CA ALA A 314 5.38 10.70 -6.38
C ALA A 314 6.63 9.82 -6.41
N ILE A 315 6.93 9.13 -5.31
CA ILE A 315 8.08 8.22 -5.20
C ILE A 315 7.84 6.95 -6.00
N PHE A 316 6.67 6.32 -5.83
CA PHE A 316 6.36 5.05 -6.48
C PHE A 316 6.15 5.19 -7.99
N GLY A 317 5.51 6.28 -8.44
CA GLY A 317 5.27 6.58 -9.84
C GLY A 317 6.55 6.76 -10.65
N LEU A 318 7.70 6.90 -9.99
CA LEU A 318 9.02 6.86 -10.63
C LEU A 318 9.27 5.51 -11.29
N SER A 319 8.75 4.42 -10.72
CA SER A 319 8.93 3.09 -11.28
C SER A 319 8.26 2.99 -12.67
N PRO A 320 8.87 2.31 -13.66
CA PRO A 320 8.23 2.03 -14.94
C PRO A 320 7.09 0.99 -14.82
N ILE A 321 6.87 0.40 -13.64
CA ILE A 321 5.95 -0.73 -13.50
C ILE A 321 4.47 -0.30 -13.56
N TYR A 322 3.73 -0.89 -14.50
CA TYR A 322 2.29 -0.75 -14.62
C TYR A 322 1.57 -1.85 -13.81
N ALA A 323 1.34 -1.61 -12.52
CA ALA A 323 0.59 -2.54 -11.67
C ALA A 323 -0.19 -1.80 -10.56
N PRO A 324 -1.54 -1.69 -10.68
CA PRO A 324 -2.37 -0.96 -9.71
C PRO A 324 -2.20 -1.40 -8.25
N ARG A 325 -1.97 -2.70 -8.03
CA ARG A 325 -1.75 -3.28 -6.70
C ARG A 325 -0.63 -2.59 -5.91
N TYR A 326 0.35 -2.00 -6.58
CA TYR A 326 1.45 -1.33 -5.91
C TYR A 326 1.08 0.02 -5.30
N TYR A 327 -0.06 0.60 -5.70
CA TYR A 327 -0.60 1.80 -5.09
C TYR A 327 -1.54 1.49 -3.90
N TYR A 328 -1.56 0.24 -3.42
CA TYR A 328 -2.32 -0.16 -2.25
C TYR A 328 -2.04 0.71 -1.00
N PRO A 329 -0.81 1.16 -0.69
CA PRO A 329 -0.57 2.11 0.40
C PRO A 329 -1.30 3.45 0.23
N ALA A 330 -1.36 3.97 -1.00
CA ALA A 330 -2.14 5.18 -1.31
C ALA A 330 -3.65 4.93 -1.12
N PHE A 331 -4.14 3.76 -1.52
CA PHE A 331 -5.52 3.34 -1.25
C PHE A 331 -5.84 3.29 0.24
N VAL A 332 -4.97 2.70 1.07
CA VAL A 332 -5.15 2.65 2.54
C VAL A 332 -5.20 4.06 3.13
N MET A 333 -4.33 4.96 2.68
CA MET A 333 -4.32 6.36 3.12
C MET A 333 -5.59 7.12 2.69
N MET A 334 -6.12 6.85 1.48
CA MET A 334 -7.41 7.39 1.04
C MET A 334 -8.58 6.86 1.87
N CYS A 335 -8.60 5.56 2.22
CA CYS A 335 -9.59 4.98 3.14
C CYS A 335 -9.55 5.67 4.49
N PHE A 336 -8.34 5.89 5.03
CA PHE A 336 -8.16 6.63 6.27
C PHE A 336 -8.68 8.06 6.16
N ALA A 337 -8.32 8.79 5.10
CA ALA A 337 -8.80 10.16 4.87
C ALA A 337 -10.33 10.23 4.78
N LEU A 338 -10.98 9.25 4.15
CA LEU A 338 -12.43 9.17 4.09
C LEU A 338 -13.04 8.88 5.46
N SER A 339 -12.40 8.06 6.27
CA SER A 339 -12.89 7.69 7.60
C SER A 339 -12.78 8.82 8.65
N MET A 340 -12.01 9.88 8.38
CA MET A 340 -11.90 11.02 9.30
C MET A 340 -13.23 11.78 9.42
N ARG A 341 -13.63 12.14 10.65
CA ARG A 341 -14.86 12.89 10.94
C ARG A 341 -14.73 14.35 10.47
N ARG A 342 -15.81 14.88 9.88
CA ARG A 342 -15.86 16.18 9.16
C ARG A 342 -15.42 17.40 9.99
N ARG A 343 -15.55 17.35 11.32
CA ARG A 343 -15.10 18.42 12.25
C ARG A 343 -13.57 18.48 12.44
N SER A 344 -12.82 17.56 11.84
CA SER A 344 -11.39 17.38 12.08
C SER A 344 -10.53 17.41 10.82
N GLY A 345 -11.01 18.07 9.76
CA GLY A 345 -10.31 18.20 8.47
C GLY A 345 -8.93 18.87 8.53
N HIS A 346 -8.51 19.30 9.71
CA HIS A 346 -7.17 19.78 10.02
C HIS A 346 -6.59 18.98 11.19
N ILE A 347 -6.20 17.73 10.96
CA ILE A 347 -5.05 17.23 11.72
C ILE A 347 -3.87 18.02 11.16
N LYS A 348 -3.48 19.09 11.85
CA LYS A 348 -2.26 19.81 11.52
C LYS A 348 -1.12 19.01 12.12
N PHE A 349 -0.10 18.71 11.30
CA PHE A 349 1.18 18.14 11.74
C PHE A 349 1.89 18.94 12.85
N ARG A 350 1.38 20.14 13.17
CA ARG A 350 2.11 21.17 13.91
C ARG A 350 1.20 22.18 14.64
N ASP A 351 0.14 21.74 15.31
CA ASP A 351 -0.37 22.56 16.43
C ASP A 351 0.43 22.19 17.68
N SER A 352 1.60 22.80 17.81
CA SER A 352 2.55 22.59 18.91
C SER A 352 2.08 23.14 20.26
N ASP A 353 0.87 23.72 20.35
CA ASP A 353 0.45 24.48 21.54
C ASP A 353 -0.73 23.89 22.32
N SER A 354 -1.22 22.70 21.99
CA SER A 354 -2.27 22.09 22.80
C SER A 354 -1.70 21.01 23.71
N ASN A 355 -1.59 21.36 24.98
CA ASN A 355 -1.45 20.50 26.16
C ASN A 355 -2.65 19.52 26.30
N VAL A 356 -3.08 18.90 25.21
CA VAL A 356 -4.05 17.80 25.23
C VAL A 356 -3.29 16.57 25.67
N LYS A 357 -3.21 16.39 26.99
CA LYS A 357 -2.88 15.09 27.60
C LYS A 357 -3.85 14.05 27.05
N CYS A 358 -3.48 13.39 25.95
CA CYS A 358 -4.11 12.14 25.54
C CYS A 358 -3.78 11.12 26.63
N ARG A 359 -4.73 10.90 27.54
CA ARG A 359 -4.75 9.72 28.40
C ARG A 359 -5.14 8.49 27.59
#